data_AF-A0A8T3S1N5-F1
#
_entry.id   AF-A0A8T3S1N5-F1
#
_cell.length_a   1.000
_cell.length_b   1.000
_cell.length_c   1.000
_cell.angle_alpha   90.00
_cell.angle_beta   90.00
_cell.angle_gamma   90.00
#
_symmetry.space_group_name_H-M   'P 1'
#
loop_
_entity.id
_entity.type
_entity.pdbx_description
1 polymer ?
#
loop_
_entity_poly.entity_id
_entity_poly.type
_entity_poly.pdbx_seq_one_letter_code
_entity_poly.pdbx_strand_id
1 'polypeptide(L)'
;MTKQFLRCTILCLVAYCSWAFSFDTHCKDEALVIFNCHLENSNKVVSVCKIGTENSDEQEQYLQYTFGNIGKAELVFPKKNHIKNSQFSFDRQYGKEAGYLEYNLTFYVGSNKYEVYWTEVSKIDGVPREEVEISSGVGVFTSAGKRINLQCSKDVTQNLESANTIFVRNVDWANEQ
;
A
#
# COMPACT_ATOMS: atom_id res chain seq x y z
N MET A 1 -37.14 19.74 -58.19
CA MET A 1 -36.38 20.23 -57.01
C MET A 1 -36.61 19.25 -55.87
N THR A 2 -35.72 18.28 -55.68
CA THR A 2 -35.78 17.31 -54.57
C THR A 2 -34.37 16.90 -54.22
N LYS A 3 -34.04 17.08 -52.94
CA LYS A 3 -32.68 17.11 -52.37
C LYS A 3 -32.13 15.71 -52.09
N GLN A 4 -30.82 15.58 -52.31
CA GLN A 4 -29.83 14.76 -51.62
C GLN A 4 -30.31 14.09 -50.32
N PHE A 5 -29.99 12.80 -50.15
CA PHE A 5 -29.43 12.26 -48.90
C PHE A 5 -28.61 11.00 -49.19
N LEU A 6 -27.34 11.22 -49.54
CA LEU A 6 -26.29 10.20 -49.50
C LEU A 6 -25.94 10.00 -48.01
N ARG A 7 -26.54 8.99 -47.37
CA ARG A 7 -26.23 8.63 -45.99
C ARG A 7 -24.90 7.90 -45.95
N CYS A 8 -23.87 8.67 -45.60
CA CYS A 8 -22.53 8.24 -45.25
C CYS A 8 -22.61 7.48 -43.92
N THR A 9 -22.81 6.17 -43.96
CA THR A 9 -22.74 5.29 -42.79
C THR A 9 -21.27 5.05 -42.45
N ILE A 10 -20.60 6.08 -41.93
CA ILE A 10 -19.30 5.93 -41.28
C ILE A 10 -19.58 5.27 -39.93
N LEU A 11 -19.35 3.96 -39.90
CA LEU A 11 -19.34 3.16 -38.68
C LEU A 11 -18.17 3.64 -37.82
N CYS A 12 -18.42 4.60 -36.92
CA CYS A 12 -17.52 4.96 -35.84
C CYS A 12 -17.41 3.76 -34.88
N LEU A 13 -16.47 2.85 -35.17
CA LEU A 13 -15.86 1.98 -34.17
C LEU A 13 -15.05 2.87 -33.24
N VAL A 14 -15.73 3.47 -32.26
CA VAL A 14 -15.11 4.12 -31.12
C VAL A 14 -14.46 2.99 -30.33
N ALA A 15 -13.18 2.73 -30.61
CA ALA A 15 -12.33 1.96 -29.73
C ALA A 15 -12.32 2.73 -28.40
N TYR A 16 -13.12 2.27 -27.44
CA TYR A 16 -12.97 2.61 -26.05
C TYR A 16 -11.60 2.09 -25.63
N CYS A 17 -10.57 2.91 -25.86
CA CYS A 17 -9.29 2.78 -25.20
C CYS A 17 -9.60 3.04 -23.73
N SER A 18 -9.97 2.00 -23.00
CA SER A 18 -9.98 2.03 -21.54
C SER A 18 -8.57 2.44 -21.15
N TRP A 19 -8.40 3.71 -20.78
CA TRP A 19 -7.18 4.17 -20.13
C TRP A 19 -7.14 3.41 -18.81
N ALA A 20 -6.44 2.28 -18.81
CA ALA A 20 -6.00 1.66 -17.59
C ALA A 20 -5.03 2.67 -16.98
N PHE A 21 -5.50 3.42 -15.98
CA PHE A 21 -4.61 4.14 -15.08
C PHE A 21 -3.81 3.06 -14.35
N SER A 22 -2.70 2.64 -14.96
CA SER A 22 -1.68 1.86 -14.27
C SER A 22 -1.10 2.81 -13.24
N PHE A 23 -1.43 2.59 -11.98
CA PHE A 23 -0.79 3.32 -10.91
C PHE A 23 0.66 2.88 -10.82
N ASP A 24 1.55 3.85 -10.93
CA ASP A 24 2.98 3.66 -10.82
C ASP A 24 3.32 3.01 -9.47
N THR A 25 3.79 1.76 -9.52
CA THR A 25 4.15 0.95 -8.35
C THR A 25 5.46 0.22 -8.58
N HIS A 26 6.18 -0.08 -7.51
CA HIS A 26 7.37 -0.94 -7.57
C HIS A 26 7.02 -2.44 -7.59
N CYS A 27 5.75 -2.80 -7.41
CA CYS A 27 5.32 -4.20 -7.47
C CYS A 27 5.39 -4.72 -8.92
N LYS A 28 5.92 -5.93 -9.08
CA LYS A 28 5.93 -6.64 -10.38
C LYS A 28 4.52 -7.13 -10.70
N ASP A 29 4.25 -7.40 -11.98
CA ASP A 29 2.92 -7.73 -12.52
C ASP A 29 2.16 -8.86 -11.77
N GLU A 30 2.88 -9.84 -11.22
CA GLU A 30 2.28 -10.98 -10.50
C GLU A 30 2.23 -10.77 -8.97
N ALA A 31 2.79 -9.67 -8.47
CA ALA A 31 2.81 -9.37 -7.05
C ALA A 31 1.52 -8.67 -6.64
N LEU A 32 0.92 -9.12 -5.53
CA LEU A 32 -0.18 -8.40 -4.91
C LEU A 32 0.36 -7.12 -4.26
N VAL A 33 -0.15 -5.97 -4.69
CA VAL A 33 0.11 -4.69 -4.02
C VAL A 33 -0.59 -4.74 -2.66
N ILE A 34 0.15 -4.47 -1.59
CA ILE A 34 -0.38 -4.37 -0.23
C ILE A 34 -0.49 -2.91 0.19
N PHE A 35 0.46 -2.10 -0.24
CA PHE A 35 0.46 -0.67 0.00
C PHE A 35 1.16 0.01 -1.18
N ASN A 36 0.64 1.15 -1.63
CA ASN A 36 1.30 1.96 -2.64
C ASN A 36 0.94 3.43 -2.44
N CYS A 37 1.95 4.29 -2.39
CA CYS A 37 1.72 5.73 -2.37
C CYS A 37 2.88 6.52 -3.00
N HIS A 38 2.54 7.64 -3.63
CA HIS A 38 3.49 8.69 -3.93
C HIS A 38 3.73 9.52 -2.68
N LEU A 39 4.96 9.99 -2.48
CA LEU A 39 5.29 10.87 -1.37
C LEU A 39 4.96 12.33 -1.71
N GLU A 40 4.45 13.08 -0.73
CA GLU A 40 4.19 14.50 -0.90
C GLU A 40 5.46 15.26 -1.30
N ASN A 41 5.31 16.20 -2.24
CA ASN A 41 6.39 17.05 -2.74
C ASN A 41 7.58 16.25 -3.32
N SER A 42 7.35 15.04 -3.80
CA SER A 42 8.39 14.17 -4.37
C SER A 42 7.85 13.31 -5.51
N ASN A 43 8.74 12.89 -6.41
CA ASN A 43 8.43 11.88 -7.43
C ASN A 43 8.66 10.43 -6.92
N LYS A 44 9.01 10.28 -5.64
CA LYS A 44 9.30 8.99 -5.03
C LYS A 44 8.01 8.27 -4.68
N VAL A 45 8.05 6.95 -4.86
CA VAL A 45 6.98 6.01 -4.54
C VAL A 45 7.46 5.06 -3.46
N VAL A 46 6.56 4.75 -2.54
CA VAL A 46 6.69 3.65 -1.58
C VAL A 46 5.70 2.57 -1.98
N SER A 47 6.17 1.34 -2.10
CA SER A 47 5.31 0.18 -2.34
C SER A 47 5.66 -0.96 -1.37
N VAL A 48 4.63 -1.62 -0.86
CA VAL A 48 4.74 -2.92 -0.19
C VAL A 48 4.03 -3.93 -1.07
N CYS A 49 4.75 -4.97 -1.46
CA CYS A 49 4.28 -5.99 -2.37
C CYS A 49 4.35 -7.34 -1.66
N LYS A 50 3.31 -8.16 -1.82
CA LYS A 50 3.36 -9.59 -1.54
C LYS A 50 3.76 -10.30 -2.82
N ILE A 51 4.93 -10.93 -2.80
CA ILE A 51 5.48 -11.71 -3.90
C ILE A 51 5.08 -13.18 -3.69
N GLY A 52 4.75 -13.87 -4.78
CA GLY A 52 4.24 -15.24 -4.79
C GLY A 52 2.72 -15.30 -5.04
N THR A 53 2.25 -16.40 -5.60
CA THR A 53 0.82 -16.61 -5.90
C THR A 53 0.13 -17.35 -4.75
N GLU A 54 -1.21 -17.37 -4.72
CA GLU A 54 -1.96 -18.15 -3.71
C GLU A 54 -1.63 -19.64 -3.73
N ASN A 55 -1.21 -20.17 -4.89
CA ASN A 55 -0.82 -21.57 -5.08
C ASN A 55 0.68 -21.82 -4.86
N SER A 56 1.48 -20.77 -4.60
CA SER A 56 2.90 -20.93 -4.28
C SER A 56 3.03 -21.46 -2.86
N ASP A 57 4.01 -22.35 -2.65
CA ASP A 57 4.36 -22.83 -1.31
C ASP A 57 4.57 -21.64 -0.36
N GLU A 58 4.18 -21.79 0.92
CA GLU A 58 4.34 -20.71 1.91
C GLU A 58 5.78 -20.20 2.03
N GLN A 59 6.77 -21.03 1.65
CA GLN A 59 8.19 -20.66 1.64
C GLN A 59 8.58 -19.75 0.48
N GLU A 60 7.75 -19.66 -0.56
CA GLU A 60 7.95 -18.81 -1.73
C GLU A 60 7.21 -17.47 -1.62
N GLN A 61 6.27 -17.35 -0.67
CA GLN A 61 5.53 -16.13 -0.42
C GLN A 61 6.26 -15.22 0.56
N TYR A 62 6.51 -13.97 0.18
CA TYR A 62 7.15 -13.00 1.06
C TYR A 62 6.73 -11.55 0.76
N LEU A 63 6.85 -10.69 1.76
CA LEU A 63 6.68 -9.25 1.61
C LEU A 63 7.97 -8.57 1.17
N GLN A 64 7.83 -7.58 0.30
CA GLN A 64 8.91 -6.68 -0.11
C GLN A 64 8.45 -5.22 -0.04
N TYR A 65 9.19 -4.43 0.70
CA TYR A 65 9.14 -2.97 0.70
C TYR A 65 10.11 -2.41 -0.33
N THR A 66 9.66 -1.46 -1.14
CA THR A 66 10.50 -0.70 -2.07
C THR A 66 10.22 0.79 -1.98
N PHE A 67 11.29 1.58 -2.00
CA PHE A 67 11.25 3.05 -2.00
C PHE A 67 12.19 3.61 -3.06
N GLY A 68 11.72 4.65 -3.76
CA GLY A 68 12.49 5.38 -4.76
C GLY A 68 11.62 5.86 -5.92
N ASN A 69 12.23 6.40 -6.97
CA ASN A 69 11.50 6.68 -8.21
C ASN A 69 11.18 5.37 -8.93
N ILE A 70 10.06 5.31 -9.65
CA ILE A 70 9.71 4.14 -10.48
C ILE A 70 10.86 3.79 -11.44
N GLY A 71 11.21 2.51 -11.48
CA GLY A 71 12.35 1.98 -12.26
C GLY A 71 13.74 2.28 -11.66
N LYS A 72 13.84 3.05 -10.57
CA LYS A 72 15.09 3.41 -9.89
C LYS A 72 14.92 3.33 -8.37
N ALA A 73 14.80 2.11 -7.87
CA ALA A 73 14.69 1.84 -6.44
C ALA A 73 15.95 2.33 -5.69
N GLU A 74 15.74 3.09 -4.62
CA GLU A 74 16.79 3.56 -3.69
C GLU A 74 16.95 2.59 -2.52
N LEU A 75 15.84 1.96 -2.10
CA LEU A 75 15.79 0.97 -1.04
C LEU A 75 14.85 -0.15 -1.43
N VAL A 76 15.32 -1.39 -1.28
CA VAL A 76 14.53 -2.62 -1.41
C VAL A 76 14.79 -3.45 -0.16
N PHE A 77 13.72 -3.91 0.49
CA PHE A 77 13.81 -4.73 1.69
C PHE A 77 12.73 -5.82 1.70
N PRO A 78 13.08 -7.10 1.94
CA PRO A 78 14.45 -7.62 1.99
C PRO A 78 15.09 -7.63 0.59
N LYS A 79 16.44 -7.55 0.54
CA LYS A 79 17.21 -7.59 -0.72
C LYS A 79 17.31 -9.00 -1.35
N LYS A 80 16.97 -10.06 -0.61
CA LYS A 80 17.07 -11.46 -1.08
C LYS A 80 15.71 -12.15 -0.99
N ASN A 81 15.37 -12.93 -2.01
CA ASN A 81 14.09 -13.61 -2.22
C ASN A 81 13.81 -14.80 -1.27
N HIS A 82 14.47 -14.88 -0.12
CA HIS A 82 14.42 -16.08 0.73
C HIS A 82 14.36 -15.79 2.24
N ILE A 83 14.11 -14.53 2.62
CA ILE A 83 14.00 -14.17 4.04
C ILE A 83 12.52 -13.90 4.35
N LYS A 84 11.99 -14.75 5.23
CA LYS A 84 10.57 -14.89 5.57
C LYS A 84 9.93 -13.58 6.02
N ASN A 85 8.59 -13.55 6.01
CA ASN A 85 7.75 -12.51 6.61
C ASN A 85 8.12 -12.16 8.07
N SER A 86 8.88 -13.01 8.78
CA SER A 86 9.38 -12.76 10.15
C SER A 86 10.27 -11.50 10.29
N GLN A 87 10.68 -10.87 9.19
CA GLN A 87 11.39 -9.58 9.24
C GLN A 87 10.46 -8.37 9.34
N PHE A 88 9.17 -8.59 9.12
CA PHE A 88 8.13 -7.60 9.29
C PHE A 88 7.30 -7.94 10.52
N SER A 89 6.89 -6.91 11.25
CA SER A 89 5.86 -7.01 12.27
C SER A 89 4.68 -6.14 11.85
N PHE A 90 3.47 -6.67 11.97
CA PHE A 90 2.25 -5.97 11.62
C PHE A 90 1.40 -5.81 12.87
N ASP A 91 0.90 -4.60 13.06
CA ASP A 91 0.04 -4.24 14.18
C ASP A 91 -1.18 -3.49 13.68
N ARG A 92 -2.33 -3.78 14.30
CA ARG A 92 -3.61 -3.13 14.04
C ARG A 92 -4.17 -2.62 15.34
N GLN A 93 -4.35 -1.31 15.44
CA GLN A 93 -4.92 -0.68 16.62
C GLN A 93 -6.27 -0.06 16.28
N TYR A 94 -7.24 -0.24 17.18
CA TYR A 94 -8.57 0.32 17.03
C TYR A 94 -9.00 0.98 18.34
N GLY A 95 -9.12 2.31 18.32
CA GLY A 95 -9.61 3.09 19.44
C GLY A 95 -11.08 3.43 19.26
N LYS A 96 -12.00 2.56 19.72
CA LYS A 96 -13.46 2.74 19.54
C LYS A 96 -14.01 4.08 20.04
N GLU A 97 -13.50 4.56 21.17
CA GLU A 97 -13.92 5.82 21.79
C GLU A 97 -13.38 7.04 21.03
N ALA A 98 -12.09 7.00 20.69
CA ALA A 98 -11.41 8.03 19.93
C ALA A 98 -11.66 7.96 18.40
N GLY A 99 -12.35 6.92 17.93
CA GLY A 99 -12.74 6.74 16.53
C GLY A 99 -11.58 6.62 15.55
N TYR A 100 -10.43 6.08 15.98
CA TYR A 100 -9.29 5.86 15.08
C TYR A 100 -9.07 4.37 14.79
N LEU A 101 -8.58 4.10 13.58
CA LEU A 101 -8.11 2.81 13.11
C LEU A 101 -6.72 2.99 12.53
N GLU A 102 -5.75 2.24 13.02
CA GLU A 102 -4.35 2.35 12.63
C GLU A 102 -3.79 0.99 12.22
N TYR A 103 -3.06 0.98 11.10
CA TYR A 103 -2.30 -0.15 10.62
C TYR A 103 -0.83 0.23 10.53
N ASN A 104 0.04 -0.59 11.13
CA ASN A 104 1.48 -0.38 11.14
C ASN A 104 2.20 -1.62 10.65
N LEU A 105 3.01 -1.46 9.61
CA LEU A 105 3.97 -2.46 9.17
C LEU A 105 5.38 -1.98 9.51
N THR A 106 6.07 -2.72 10.36
CA THR A 106 7.38 -2.33 10.90
C THR A 106 8.47 -3.33 10.55
N PHE A 107 9.68 -2.83 10.29
CA PHE A 107 10.86 -3.64 10.00
C PHE A 107 12.14 -2.84 10.26
N TYR A 108 13.29 -3.50 10.18
CA TYR A 108 14.59 -2.88 10.42
C TYR A 108 15.51 -3.00 9.21
N VAL A 109 16.15 -1.88 8.85
CA VAL A 109 17.25 -1.84 7.88
C VAL A 109 18.49 -1.30 8.58
N GLY A 110 19.42 -2.19 8.90
CA GLY A 110 20.53 -1.86 9.80
C GLY A 110 20.00 -1.53 11.20
N SER A 111 20.39 -0.38 11.73
CA SER A 111 19.95 0.11 13.06
C SER A 111 18.70 1.02 13.00
N ASN A 112 18.15 1.26 11.81
CA ASN A 112 17.00 2.14 11.64
C ASN A 112 15.70 1.32 11.61
N LYS A 113 14.69 1.75 12.37
CA LYS A 113 13.34 1.19 12.31
C LYS A 113 12.54 1.93 11.25
N TYR A 114 11.87 1.18 10.39
CA TYR A 114 10.93 1.68 9.40
C TYR A 114 9.52 1.30 9.83
N GLU A 115 8.58 2.19 9.55
CA GLU A 115 7.17 2.05 9.87
C GLU A 115 6.36 2.57 8.68
N VAL A 116 5.76 1.67 7.93
CA VAL A 116 4.72 2.05 6.96
C VAL A 116 3.43 2.10 7.73
N TYR A 117 2.78 3.26 7.74
CA TYR A 117 1.56 3.47 8.52
C TYR A 117 0.42 3.93 7.63
N TRP A 118 -0.78 3.59 8.08
CA TRP A 118 -2.03 4.13 7.59
C TRP A 118 -2.96 4.31 8.78
N THR A 119 -3.61 5.46 8.86
CA THR A 119 -4.47 5.84 9.96
C THR A 119 -5.73 6.48 9.41
N GLU A 120 -6.87 6.01 9.89
CA GLU A 120 -8.18 6.63 9.71
C GLU A 120 -8.64 7.22 11.03
N VAL A 121 -9.14 8.46 10.98
CA VAL A 121 -9.74 9.14 12.13
C VAL A 121 -11.16 9.56 11.75
N SER A 122 -12.14 8.91 12.38
CA SER A 122 -13.57 9.13 12.19
C SER A 122 -14.22 9.92 13.33
N LYS A 123 -13.53 10.11 14.47
CA LYS A 123 -13.98 10.93 15.60
C LYS A 123 -12.85 11.77 16.17
N ILE A 124 -13.19 12.90 16.78
CA ILE A 124 -12.31 13.67 17.67
C ILE A 124 -13.11 13.95 18.95
N ASP A 125 -12.53 13.64 20.11
CA ASP A 125 -13.17 13.85 21.42
C ASP A 125 -14.57 13.23 21.51
N GLY A 126 -14.74 12.05 20.91
CA GLY A 126 -16.01 11.32 20.85
C GLY A 126 -17.03 11.83 19.84
N VAL A 127 -16.74 12.95 19.15
CA VAL A 127 -17.62 13.57 18.16
C VAL A 127 -17.31 13.00 16.76
N PRO A 128 -18.29 12.38 16.07
CA PRO A 128 -18.11 11.95 14.68
C PRO A 128 -17.77 13.11 13.75
N ARG A 129 -16.85 12.87 12.81
CA ARG A 129 -16.54 13.82 11.74
C ARG A 129 -17.43 13.56 10.53
N GLU A 130 -17.74 14.62 9.78
CA GLU A 130 -18.42 14.51 8.49
C GLU A 130 -17.55 13.80 7.45
N GLU A 131 -16.23 14.02 7.51
CA GLU A 131 -15.24 13.40 6.64
C GLU A 131 -14.20 12.63 7.47
N VAL A 132 -13.86 11.43 7.01
CA VAL A 132 -12.79 10.61 7.61
C VAL A 132 -11.44 11.23 7.25
N GLU A 133 -10.64 11.55 8.25
CA GLU A 133 -9.27 12.01 8.03
C GLU A 133 -8.34 10.80 7.86
N ILE A 134 -7.65 10.73 6.72
CA ILE A 134 -6.69 9.68 6.43
C ILE A 134 -5.28 10.27 6.49
N SER A 135 -4.39 9.62 7.24
CA SER A 135 -2.96 9.88 7.22
C SER A 135 -2.20 8.61 6.90
N SER A 136 -1.20 8.69 6.02
CA SER A 136 -0.37 7.54 5.69
C SER A 136 1.01 7.98 5.23
N GLY A 137 1.98 7.08 5.37
CA GLY A 137 3.36 7.44 5.06
C GLY A 137 4.36 6.41 5.54
N VAL A 138 5.61 6.85 5.61
CA VAL A 138 6.73 6.09 6.16
C VAL A 138 7.41 6.90 7.27
N GLY A 139 7.39 6.36 8.48
CA GLY A 139 8.23 6.81 9.58
C GLY A 139 9.57 6.08 9.56
N VAL A 140 10.67 6.84 9.59
CA VAL A 140 12.02 6.29 9.76
C VAL A 140 12.58 6.77 11.09
N PHE A 141 12.76 5.85 12.03
CA PHE A 141 13.41 6.12 13.31
C PHE A 141 14.89 5.80 13.17
N THR A 142 15.70 6.85 13.18
CA THR A 142 17.16 6.72 13.14
C THR A 142 17.69 6.12 14.43
N SER A 143 18.91 5.56 14.40
CA SER A 143 19.59 5.10 15.61
C SER A 143 19.77 6.16 16.70
N ALA A 144 19.71 7.44 16.34
CA ALA A 144 19.73 8.57 17.26
C ALA A 144 18.35 8.87 17.90
N GLY A 145 17.32 8.08 17.62
CA GLY A 145 15.95 8.25 18.12
C GLY A 145 15.11 9.31 17.39
N LYS A 146 15.69 10.03 16.42
CA LYS A 146 14.94 11.00 15.59
C LYS A 146 14.04 10.25 14.60
N ARG A 147 12.75 10.63 14.57
CA ARG A 147 11.79 10.23 13.53
C ARG A 147 11.87 11.18 12.34
N ILE A 148 11.96 10.62 11.14
CA ILE A 148 11.77 11.32 9.87
C ILE A 148 10.45 10.83 9.31
N ASN A 149 9.51 11.73 9.05
CA ASN A 149 8.21 11.38 8.47
C ASN A 149 8.21 11.68 6.98
N LEU A 150 7.84 10.69 6.18
CA LEU A 150 7.63 10.80 4.74
C LEU A 150 6.14 10.60 4.47
N GLN A 151 5.39 11.70 4.29
CA GLN A 151 3.95 11.66 4.11
C GLN A 151 3.59 11.21 2.69
N CYS A 152 2.57 10.35 2.56
CA CYS A 152 1.97 10.04 1.28
C CYS A 152 1.09 11.19 0.79
N SER A 153 1.05 11.42 -0.53
CA SER A 153 0.02 12.26 -1.15
C SER A 153 -1.37 11.67 -0.92
N LYS A 154 -2.40 12.52 -0.99
CA LYS A 154 -3.80 12.13 -0.74
C LYS A 154 -4.32 10.97 -1.60
N ASP A 155 -3.69 10.70 -2.74
CA ASP A 155 -4.02 9.58 -3.63
C ASP A 155 -3.38 8.26 -3.16
N VAL A 156 -3.77 7.77 -1.99
CA VAL A 156 -3.36 6.44 -1.51
C VAL A 156 -4.22 5.39 -2.20
N THR A 157 -3.62 4.61 -3.08
CA THR A 157 -4.37 3.69 -3.93
C THR A 157 -4.74 2.36 -3.30
N GLN A 158 -3.97 1.93 -2.29
CA GLN A 158 -4.23 0.69 -1.54
C GLN A 158 -3.73 0.86 -0.10
N ASN A 159 -4.56 0.48 0.87
CA ASN A 159 -4.29 0.60 2.30
C ASN A 159 -3.65 -0.69 2.87
N LEU A 160 -3.05 -0.57 4.05
CA LEU A 160 -2.40 -1.69 4.75
C LEU A 160 -3.39 -2.74 5.32
N GLU A 161 -4.70 -2.59 5.11
CA GLU A 161 -5.70 -3.50 5.67
C GLU A 161 -5.50 -4.94 5.16
N SER A 162 -5.18 -5.10 3.88
CA SER A 162 -4.94 -6.39 3.24
C SER A 162 -3.78 -7.17 3.89
N ALA A 163 -2.82 -6.48 4.52
CA ALA A 163 -1.70 -7.10 5.24
C ALA A 163 -2.19 -7.98 6.41
N ASN A 164 -3.34 -7.66 7.01
CA ASN A 164 -3.91 -8.44 8.11
C ASN A 164 -4.09 -9.93 7.73
N THR A 165 -4.47 -10.21 6.48
CA THR A 165 -4.67 -11.58 5.97
C THR A 165 -3.37 -12.38 5.81
N ILE A 166 -2.22 -11.69 5.79
CA ILE A 166 -0.88 -12.26 5.66
C ILE A 166 -0.33 -12.63 7.04
N PHE A 167 -0.54 -11.76 8.03
CA PHE A 167 0.04 -11.93 9.37
C PHE A 167 -0.84 -12.73 10.33
N VAL A 168 -2.17 -12.69 10.20
CA VAL A 168 -3.09 -13.43 11.08
C VAL A 168 -3.02 -14.94 10.88
N ARG A 169 -2.57 -15.43 9.71
CA ARG A 169 -2.37 -16.87 9.48
C ARG A 169 -1.25 -17.50 10.33
N ASN A 170 -0.45 -16.70 11.03
CA ASN A 170 0.64 -17.19 11.90
C ASN A 170 0.29 -17.19 13.40
N VAL A 171 -0.96 -16.91 13.77
CA VAL A 171 -1.42 -17.03 15.16
C VAL A 171 -2.37 -18.22 15.23
N ASP A 172 -1.84 -19.38 15.63
CA ASP A 172 -2.67 -20.49 16.10
C ASP A 172 -3.58 -19.95 17.21
N TRP A 173 -4.88 -19.82 16.95
CA TRP A 173 -5.89 -19.48 17.96
C TRP A 173 -6.16 -20.61 18.95
N ALA A 174 -5.20 -21.52 19.14
CA ALA A 174 -5.21 -22.47 20.23
C ALA A 174 -4.52 -21.82 21.43
N ASN A 175 -5.23 -20.94 22.15
CA ASN A 175 -5.14 -20.70 23.60
C ASN A 175 -5.70 -19.31 23.98
N GLU A 176 -7.01 -19.12 23.82
CA GLU A 176 -7.78 -18.26 24.72
C GLU A 176 -9.06 -19.02 25.09
N GLN A 177 -8.97 -19.81 26.16
CA GLN A 177 -10.09 -20.22 27.02
C GLN A 177 -9.84 -19.69 28.43
#